data_AF-X1PE00-F1
#
_entry.id   AF-X1PE00-F1
#
_cell.length_a   1.000
_cell.length_b   1.000
_cell.length_c   1.000
_cell.angle_alpha   90.00
_cell.angle_beta   90.00
_cell.angle_gamma   90.00
#
_symmetry.space_group_name_H-M   'P 1'
#
loop_
_entity.id
_entity.type
_entity.pdbx_description
1 polymer ?
#
loop_
_entity_poly.entity_id
_entity_poly.type
_entity_poly.pdbx_seq_one_letter_code
_entity_poly.pdbx_strand_id
1 'polypeptide(L)'
;PGWDCHGLPIEHKVEVTHGKHLSADRTRELCREYAAEQIEGQKTEFIRLGVLGDWDNPYKTMNFANEAGEIRALAEMVKQGFVFKGLKPVNWCFDCGSALAEAEVEYADKKSQTIDVAFPVADEAKLAAAFGLDALTKPAAIVIWTTTPWTIPANQALNIHPEFKYALVDTGERLLVLAEELVESCLKRYNLEGSVIATAQGSALELINFRHPFYDRLSPVYLADYVELGAGTGVVHSSPAYGEDDFVTCKRYGMVNDDILTPV
;
A
#
# COMPACT_ATOMS: atom_id res chain seq x y z
N PRO A 1 -38.86 -5.16 5.11
CA PRO A 1 -37.75 -5.81 4.37
C PRO A 1 -36.99 -4.73 3.59
N GLY A 2 -35.72 -4.95 3.30
CA GLY A 2 -34.87 -3.98 2.61
C GLY A 2 -33.92 -4.67 1.64
N TRP A 3 -33.63 -4.04 0.52
CA TRP A 3 -32.66 -4.52 -0.47
C TRP A 3 -31.62 -3.47 -0.78
N ASP A 4 -30.37 -3.93 -0.85
CA ASP A 4 -29.30 -3.20 -1.48
C ASP A 4 -29.29 -3.50 -2.98
N CYS A 5 -29.35 -2.45 -3.79
CA CYS A 5 -29.60 -2.47 -5.22
C CYS A 5 -28.48 -1.78 -6.03
N HIS A 6 -27.37 -1.39 -5.38
CA HIS A 6 -26.25 -0.72 -6.02
C HIS A 6 -24.93 -1.50 -5.77
N GLY A 7 -23.86 -1.07 -6.42
CA GLY A 7 -22.51 -1.54 -6.15
C GLY A 7 -21.95 -2.54 -7.18
N LEU A 8 -20.64 -2.77 -7.03
CA LEU A 8 -19.83 -3.56 -7.96
C LEU A 8 -20.34 -5.00 -8.20
N PRO A 9 -20.93 -5.72 -7.22
CA PRO A 9 -21.44 -7.08 -7.47
C PRO A 9 -22.53 -7.14 -8.55
N ILE A 10 -23.41 -6.14 -8.61
CA ILE A 10 -24.46 -6.04 -9.62
C ILE A 10 -23.84 -5.65 -10.97
N GLU A 11 -22.95 -4.66 -10.97
CA GLU A 11 -22.27 -4.20 -12.19
C GLU A 11 -21.46 -5.33 -12.83
N HIS A 12 -20.68 -6.09 -12.05
CA HIS A 12 -19.93 -7.24 -12.54
C HIS A 12 -20.84 -8.31 -13.14
N LYS A 13 -22.00 -8.57 -12.53
CA LYS A 13 -22.95 -9.54 -13.08
C LYS A 13 -23.52 -9.07 -14.43
N VAL A 14 -23.86 -7.79 -14.54
CA VAL A 14 -24.28 -7.19 -15.81
C VAL A 14 -23.19 -7.29 -16.87
N GLU A 15 -21.93 -7.02 -16.52
CA GLU A 15 -20.80 -7.17 -17.44
C GLU A 15 -20.59 -8.62 -17.91
N VAL A 16 -20.71 -9.60 -17.02
CA VAL A 16 -20.59 -11.02 -17.37
C VAL A 16 -21.71 -11.46 -18.31
N THR A 17 -22.93 -10.94 -18.11
CA THR A 17 -24.10 -11.34 -18.90
C THR A 17 -24.22 -10.57 -20.23
N HIS A 18 -23.87 -9.29 -20.26
CA HIS A 18 -24.11 -8.40 -21.40
C HIS A 18 -22.83 -7.90 -22.09
N GLY A 19 -21.66 -8.22 -21.54
CA GLY A 19 -20.36 -7.77 -22.04
C GLY A 19 -19.88 -6.48 -21.39
N LYS A 20 -18.56 -6.25 -21.44
CA LYS A 20 -17.90 -5.03 -20.94
C LYS A 20 -18.07 -3.85 -21.91
N HIS A 21 -17.80 -2.64 -21.43
CA HIS A 21 -17.78 -1.38 -22.21
C HIS A 21 -19.14 -0.91 -22.75
N LEU A 22 -20.23 -1.22 -22.05
CA LEU A 22 -21.53 -0.61 -22.30
C LEU A 22 -21.51 0.89 -21.96
N SER A 23 -22.41 1.67 -22.57
CA SER A 23 -22.58 3.08 -22.18
C SER A 23 -23.10 3.18 -20.75
N ALA A 24 -22.71 4.23 -20.02
CA ALA A 24 -23.08 4.39 -18.61
C ALA A 24 -24.60 4.32 -18.38
N ASP A 25 -25.39 4.96 -19.23
CA ASP A 25 -26.86 4.93 -19.13
C ASP A 25 -27.39 3.50 -19.30
N ARG A 26 -26.86 2.77 -20.29
CA ARG A 26 -27.29 1.39 -20.55
C ARG A 26 -26.90 0.44 -19.42
N THR A 27 -25.70 0.61 -18.86
CA THR A 27 -25.25 -0.17 -17.70
C THR A 27 -26.19 0.06 -16.51
N ARG A 28 -26.57 1.31 -16.22
CA ARG A 28 -27.46 1.65 -15.10
C ARG A 28 -28.87 1.10 -15.28
N GLU A 29 -29.42 1.14 -16.50
CA GLU A 29 -30.69 0.50 -16.84
C GLU A 29 -30.64 -1.00 -16.55
N LEU A 30 -29.65 -1.70 -17.11
CA LEU A 30 -29.48 -3.14 -16.92
C LEU A 30 -29.26 -3.51 -15.45
N CYS A 31 -28.54 -2.70 -14.68
CA CYS A 31 -28.36 -2.92 -13.24
C CYS A 31 -29.68 -2.81 -12.48
N ARG A 32 -30.52 -1.82 -12.81
CA ARG A 32 -31.85 -1.66 -12.21
C ARG A 32 -32.79 -2.82 -12.58
N GLU A 33 -32.76 -3.25 -13.84
CA GLU A 33 -33.52 -4.43 -14.31
C GLU A 33 -33.09 -5.69 -13.55
N TYR A 34 -31.78 -5.94 -13.48
CA TYR A 34 -31.23 -7.09 -12.76
C TYR A 34 -31.59 -7.05 -11.26
N ALA A 35 -31.42 -5.90 -10.60
CA ALA A 35 -31.78 -5.75 -9.19
C ALA A 35 -33.28 -6.01 -8.95
N ALA A 36 -34.15 -5.51 -9.83
CA ALA A 36 -35.60 -5.76 -9.73
C ALA A 36 -35.95 -7.25 -9.85
N GLU A 37 -35.32 -7.97 -10.77
CA GLU A 37 -35.49 -9.42 -10.92
C GLU A 37 -35.06 -10.17 -9.66
N GLN A 38 -33.88 -9.85 -9.12
CA GLN A 38 -33.35 -10.50 -7.91
C GLN A 38 -34.24 -10.24 -6.68
N ILE A 39 -34.81 -9.04 -6.57
CA ILE A 39 -35.73 -8.69 -5.48
C ILE A 39 -36.96 -9.61 -5.50
N GLU A 40 -37.59 -9.81 -6.65
CA GLU A 40 -38.81 -10.63 -6.73
C GLU A 40 -38.53 -12.12 -6.43
N GLY A 41 -37.39 -12.63 -6.89
CA GLY A 41 -36.91 -13.97 -6.54
C GLY A 41 -36.74 -14.13 -5.03
N GLN A 42 -35.92 -13.28 -4.41
CA GLN A 42 -35.64 -13.33 -2.97
C GLN A 42 -36.89 -13.08 -2.12
N LYS A 43 -37.76 -12.15 -2.52
CA LYS A 43 -39.04 -11.86 -1.85
C LYS A 43 -39.91 -13.10 -1.78
N THR A 44 -40.05 -13.81 -2.90
CA THR A 44 -40.86 -15.04 -2.97
C THR A 44 -40.33 -16.12 -2.03
N GLU A 45 -39.00 -16.27 -1.97
CA GLU A 45 -38.34 -17.24 -1.09
C GLU A 45 -38.51 -16.91 0.39
N PHE A 46 -38.33 -15.64 0.78
CA PHE A 46 -38.52 -15.23 2.18
C PHE A 46 -39.98 -15.37 2.66
N ILE A 47 -40.96 -15.04 1.80
CA ILE A 47 -42.38 -15.26 2.11
C ILE A 47 -42.65 -16.76 2.30
N ARG A 48 -42.08 -17.62 1.44
CA ARG A 48 -42.22 -19.07 1.53
C ARG A 48 -41.63 -19.64 2.82
N LEU A 49 -40.55 -19.03 3.33
CA LEU A 49 -39.95 -19.38 4.63
C LEU A 49 -40.79 -18.92 5.83
N GLY A 50 -41.89 -18.19 5.61
CA GLY A 50 -42.78 -17.71 6.67
C GLY A 50 -42.30 -16.41 7.33
N VAL A 51 -41.37 -15.67 6.71
CA VAL A 51 -40.92 -14.38 7.24
C VAL A 51 -42.03 -13.34 7.12
N LEU A 52 -42.40 -12.74 8.26
CA LEU A 52 -43.39 -11.67 8.32
C LEU A 52 -42.72 -10.32 8.02
N GLY A 53 -43.31 -9.53 7.13
CA GLY A 53 -42.81 -8.21 6.78
C GLY A 53 -43.78 -7.44 5.89
N ASP A 54 -43.55 -6.13 5.77
CA ASP A 54 -44.24 -5.28 4.79
C ASP A 54 -43.64 -5.52 3.40
N TRP A 55 -44.17 -6.54 2.72
CA TRP A 55 -43.67 -7.01 1.42
C TRP A 55 -44.17 -6.16 0.24
N ASP A 56 -45.22 -5.35 0.44
CA ASP A 56 -45.81 -4.49 -0.58
C ASP A 56 -45.15 -3.11 -0.61
N ASN A 57 -44.53 -2.70 0.50
CA ASN A 57 -43.77 -1.45 0.59
C ASN A 57 -42.33 -1.67 1.11
N PRO A 58 -41.49 -2.40 0.37
CA PRO A 58 -40.11 -2.65 0.78
C PRO A 58 -39.21 -1.44 0.57
N TYR A 59 -38.21 -1.30 1.44
CA TYR A 59 -37.10 -0.38 1.22
C TYR A 59 -36.18 -0.92 0.11
N LYS A 60 -35.80 -0.07 -0.85
CA LYS A 60 -34.86 -0.40 -1.92
C LYS A 60 -33.89 0.78 -2.07
N THR A 61 -32.58 0.52 -2.07
CA THR A 61 -31.60 1.63 -2.16
C THR A 61 -31.73 2.41 -3.48
N MET A 62 -32.16 1.75 -4.56
CA MET A 62 -32.44 2.36 -5.88
C MET A 62 -33.74 3.18 -5.96
N ASN A 63 -34.51 3.32 -4.87
CA ASN A 63 -35.69 4.19 -4.89
C ASN A 63 -35.23 5.65 -4.92
N PHE A 64 -35.79 6.47 -5.83
CA PHE A 64 -35.39 7.88 -5.99
C PHE A 64 -35.48 8.70 -4.69
N ALA A 65 -36.46 8.41 -3.83
CA ALA A 65 -36.58 9.07 -2.53
C ALA A 65 -35.42 8.74 -1.59
N ASN A 66 -34.90 7.50 -1.66
CA ASN A 66 -33.75 7.06 -0.88
C ASN A 66 -32.45 7.70 -1.40
N GLU A 67 -32.20 7.63 -2.72
CA GLU A 67 -31.05 8.28 -3.36
C GLU A 67 -31.02 9.80 -3.03
N ALA A 68 -32.19 10.46 -3.06
CA ALA A 68 -32.29 11.87 -2.65
C ALA A 68 -31.99 12.07 -1.16
N GLY A 69 -32.30 11.11 -0.30
CA GLY A 69 -31.94 11.11 1.11
C GLY A 69 -30.42 11.02 1.31
N GLU A 70 -29.76 10.08 0.62
CA GLU A 70 -28.30 9.89 0.64
C GLU A 70 -27.56 11.17 0.25
N ILE A 71 -27.99 11.83 -0.84
CA ILE A 71 -27.39 13.10 -1.28
C ILE A 71 -27.58 14.22 -0.25
N ARG A 72 -28.74 14.30 0.42
CA ARG A 72 -28.96 15.29 1.49
C ARG A 72 -28.08 15.04 2.71
N ALA A 73 -27.89 13.77 3.09
CA ALA A 73 -27.00 13.39 4.18
C ALA A 73 -25.54 13.75 3.85
N LEU A 74 -25.08 13.42 2.64
CA LEU A 74 -23.75 13.80 2.18
C LEU A 74 -23.56 15.32 2.18
N ALA A 75 -24.55 16.08 1.71
CA ALA A 75 -24.50 17.54 1.70
C ALA A 75 -24.32 18.13 3.11
N GLU A 76 -24.92 17.51 4.13
CA GLU A 76 -24.75 17.94 5.51
C GLU A 76 -23.34 17.65 6.03
N MET A 77 -22.78 16.48 5.72
CA MET A 77 -21.38 16.15 6.05
C MET A 77 -20.38 17.11 5.39
N VAL A 78 -20.65 17.52 4.14
CA VAL A 78 -19.84 18.50 3.42
C VAL A 78 -19.91 19.86 4.11
N LYS A 79 -21.10 20.35 4.49
CA LYS A 79 -21.25 21.64 5.21
C LYS A 79 -20.51 21.68 6.52
N GLN A 80 -20.44 20.55 7.23
CA GLN A 80 -19.75 20.42 8.51
C GLN A 80 -18.22 20.26 8.36
N GLY A 81 -17.71 20.17 7.12
CA GLY A 81 -16.27 20.06 6.86
C GLY A 81 -15.70 18.66 7.06
N PHE A 82 -16.55 17.61 7.15
CA PHE A 82 -16.09 16.23 7.27
C PHE A 82 -15.63 15.62 5.93
N VAL A 83 -15.96 16.27 4.81
CA VAL A 83 -15.58 15.82 3.48
C VAL A 83 -14.51 16.74 2.92
N PHE A 84 -13.36 16.17 2.56
CA PHE A 84 -12.25 16.89 1.96
C PHE A 84 -11.64 16.06 0.82
N LYS A 85 -10.92 16.73 -0.07
CA LYS A 85 -10.19 16.10 -1.16
C LYS A 85 -8.75 15.84 -0.73
N GLY A 86 -8.28 14.61 -0.93
CA GLY A 86 -6.91 14.20 -0.69
C GLY A 86 -6.43 13.21 -1.74
N LEU A 87 -5.16 12.83 -1.66
CA LEU A 87 -4.59 11.69 -2.35
C LEU A 87 -4.21 10.66 -1.30
N LYS A 88 -4.42 9.38 -1.62
CA LYS A 88 -4.05 8.25 -0.79
C LYS A 88 -3.83 7.06 -1.73
N PRO A 89 -2.79 6.23 -1.51
CA PRO A 89 -2.73 4.91 -2.13
C PRO A 89 -3.94 4.07 -1.73
N VAL A 90 -4.54 3.38 -2.69
CA VAL A 90 -5.73 2.54 -2.48
C VAL A 90 -5.54 1.21 -3.19
N ASN A 91 -6.22 0.18 -2.70
CA ASN A 91 -6.33 -1.07 -3.44
C ASN A 91 -6.98 -0.77 -4.79
N TRP A 92 -6.37 -1.20 -5.89
CA TRP A 92 -6.82 -0.89 -7.24
C TRP A 92 -6.97 -2.18 -8.07
N CYS A 93 -8.17 -2.38 -8.63
CA CYS A 93 -8.43 -3.49 -9.53
C CYS A 93 -8.17 -3.06 -10.98
N PHE A 94 -7.14 -3.63 -11.62
CA PHE A 94 -6.84 -3.33 -13.04
C PHE A 94 -7.93 -3.81 -14.01
N ASP A 95 -8.63 -4.90 -13.69
CA ASP A 95 -9.71 -5.44 -14.53
C ASP A 95 -11.02 -4.65 -14.42
N CYS A 96 -11.22 -3.98 -13.28
CA CYS A 96 -12.40 -3.19 -12.95
C CYS A 96 -12.18 -1.70 -13.25
N GLY A 97 -10.93 -1.23 -13.21
CA GLY A 97 -10.60 0.20 -13.36
C GLY A 97 -11.10 1.06 -12.20
N SER A 98 -11.20 0.49 -11.00
CA SER A 98 -11.72 1.16 -9.81
C SER A 98 -10.90 0.82 -8.57
N ALA A 99 -10.94 1.74 -7.60
CA ALA A 99 -10.51 1.45 -6.25
C ALA A 99 -11.44 0.42 -5.60
N LEU A 100 -10.86 -0.42 -4.74
CA LEU A 100 -11.57 -1.38 -3.90
C LEU A 100 -11.44 -0.97 -2.43
N ALA A 101 -12.52 -1.12 -1.67
CA ALA A 101 -12.48 -1.04 -0.22
C ALA A 101 -11.79 -2.29 0.37
N GLU A 102 -11.22 -2.17 1.57
CA GLU A 102 -10.58 -3.32 2.25
C GLU A 102 -11.55 -4.49 2.43
N ALA A 103 -12.84 -4.21 2.67
CA ALA A 103 -13.88 -5.23 2.79
C ALA A 103 -14.17 -5.99 1.48
N GLU A 104 -13.72 -5.48 0.33
CA GLU A 104 -13.87 -6.10 -0.98
C GLU A 104 -12.61 -6.91 -1.38
N VAL A 105 -11.54 -6.83 -0.59
CA VAL A 105 -10.29 -7.55 -0.86
C VAL A 105 -10.34 -8.94 -0.23
N GLU A 106 -10.18 -9.96 -1.08
CA GLU A 106 -9.97 -11.34 -0.64
C GLU A 106 -8.51 -11.75 -0.82
N TYR A 107 -7.96 -12.43 0.18
CA TYR A 107 -6.57 -12.88 0.17
C TYR A 107 -6.45 -14.23 -0.55
N ALA A 108 -5.46 -14.33 -1.44
CA ALA A 108 -5.13 -15.56 -2.14
C ALA A 108 -3.61 -15.77 -2.14
N ASP A 109 -3.19 -17.04 -2.04
CA ASP A 109 -1.79 -17.40 -2.14
C ASP A 109 -1.25 -17.11 -3.54
N LYS A 110 -0.16 -16.36 -3.60
CA LYS A 110 0.53 -16.02 -4.83
C LYS A 110 2.03 -16.22 -4.66
N LYS A 111 2.66 -16.83 -5.67
CA LYS A 111 4.13 -16.83 -5.78
C LYS A 111 4.60 -15.48 -6.29
N SER A 112 5.41 -14.81 -5.49
CA SER A 112 6.04 -13.52 -5.83
C SER A 112 7.54 -13.69 -5.94
N GLN A 113 8.16 -12.87 -6.80
CA GLN A 113 9.61 -12.76 -6.85
C GLN A 113 10.07 -11.90 -5.67
N THR A 114 11.18 -12.27 -5.05
CA THR A 114 11.81 -11.48 -4.00
C THR A 114 13.21 -11.09 -4.43
N ILE A 115 13.59 -9.86 -4.12
CA ILE A 115 14.92 -9.33 -4.41
C ILE A 115 15.45 -8.52 -3.24
N ASP A 116 16.76 -8.50 -3.15
CA ASP A 116 17.52 -7.64 -2.26
C ASP A 116 18.28 -6.62 -3.12
N VAL A 117 18.19 -5.34 -2.76
CA VAL A 117 18.75 -4.26 -3.57
C VAL A 117 19.59 -3.35 -2.70
N ALA A 118 20.85 -3.17 -3.08
CA ALA A 118 21.77 -2.29 -2.38
C ALA A 118 21.65 -0.85 -2.91
N PHE A 119 21.44 0.09 -1.99
CA PHE A 119 21.42 1.52 -2.23
C PHE A 119 22.76 2.10 -1.74
N PRO A 120 23.65 2.57 -2.62
CA PRO A 120 24.95 3.13 -2.22
C PRO A 120 24.77 4.36 -1.34
N VAL A 121 25.63 4.54 -0.34
CA VAL A 121 25.57 5.73 0.53
C VAL A 121 25.92 6.99 -0.27
N ALA A 122 25.19 8.09 -0.05
CA ALA A 122 25.55 9.41 -0.56
C ALA A 122 26.29 10.23 0.50
N ASP A 123 25.88 10.11 1.77
CA ASP A 123 26.44 10.83 2.90
C ASP A 123 27.44 9.96 3.72
N GLU A 124 28.57 9.57 3.13
CA GLU A 124 29.55 8.65 3.75
C GLU A 124 29.99 9.09 5.17
N ALA A 125 30.27 10.38 5.36
CA ALA A 125 30.70 10.92 6.64
C ALA A 125 29.61 10.84 7.73
N LYS A 126 28.33 11.05 7.36
CA LYS A 126 27.22 10.89 8.32
C LYS A 126 27.05 9.44 8.71
N LEU A 127 27.19 8.52 7.76
CA LEU A 127 27.11 7.09 8.02
C LEU A 127 28.25 6.63 8.94
N ALA A 128 29.50 7.04 8.68
CA ALA A 128 30.61 6.75 9.56
C ALA A 128 30.35 7.25 10.99
N ALA A 129 29.93 8.51 11.14
CA ALA A 129 29.62 9.10 12.44
C ALA A 129 28.49 8.37 13.18
N ALA A 130 27.42 7.96 12.48
CA ALA A 130 26.31 7.20 13.07
C ALA A 130 26.76 5.85 13.65
N PHE A 131 27.77 5.23 13.03
CA PHE A 131 28.40 3.99 13.50
C PHE A 131 29.60 4.22 14.44
N GLY A 132 29.90 5.47 14.83
CA GLY A 132 31.01 5.80 15.72
C GLY A 132 32.40 5.62 15.08
N LEU A 133 32.49 5.69 13.76
CA LEU A 133 33.73 5.58 12.98
C LEU A 133 34.18 6.96 12.48
N ASP A 134 35.50 7.18 12.38
CA ASP A 134 36.05 8.42 11.82
C ASP A 134 35.78 8.55 10.32
N ALA A 135 35.83 7.42 9.59
CA ALA A 135 35.58 7.34 8.15
C ALA A 135 35.19 5.91 7.75
N LEU A 136 34.50 5.78 6.62
CA LEU A 136 34.29 4.48 5.97
C LEU A 136 35.57 4.07 5.24
N THR A 137 35.98 2.82 5.41
CA THR A 137 37.19 2.28 4.77
C THR A 137 36.94 1.73 3.37
N LYS A 138 35.67 1.50 3.02
CA LYS A 138 35.20 0.86 1.78
C LYS A 138 33.85 1.46 1.35
N PRO A 139 33.45 1.32 0.08
CA PRO A 139 32.11 1.72 -0.35
C PRO A 139 31.04 1.06 0.50
N ALA A 140 30.05 1.83 0.97
CA ALA A 140 28.96 1.32 1.79
C ALA A 140 27.62 1.40 1.06
N ALA A 141 26.72 0.47 1.37
CA ALA A 141 25.36 0.48 0.89
C ALA A 141 24.40 -0.04 1.96
N ILE A 142 23.18 0.48 1.96
CA ILE A 142 22.08 -0.08 2.73
C ILE A 142 21.27 -1.02 1.84
N VAL A 143 20.89 -2.18 2.35
CA VAL A 143 20.22 -3.21 1.55
C VAL A 143 18.76 -3.30 1.94
N ILE A 144 17.87 -3.10 0.98
CA ILE A 144 16.44 -3.35 1.15
C ILE A 144 16.08 -4.75 0.69
N TRP A 145 14.93 -5.23 1.14
CA TRP A 145 14.28 -6.41 0.62
C TRP A 145 12.86 -6.07 0.16
N THR A 146 12.43 -6.63 -0.98
CA THR A 146 11.06 -6.45 -1.46
C THR A 146 10.55 -7.64 -2.25
N THR A 147 9.23 -7.87 -2.16
CA THR A 147 8.45 -8.83 -2.97
C THR A 147 7.79 -8.16 -4.18
N THR A 148 7.93 -6.84 -4.32
CA THR A 148 7.33 -6.04 -5.40
C THR A 148 8.39 -5.25 -6.17
N PRO A 149 9.28 -5.92 -6.94
CA PRO A 149 10.35 -5.26 -7.71
C PRO A 149 9.90 -4.07 -8.56
N TRP A 150 8.66 -4.13 -9.07
CA TRP A 150 8.06 -3.09 -9.89
C TRP A 150 7.89 -1.75 -9.16
N THR A 151 7.90 -1.73 -7.82
CA THR A 151 7.80 -0.49 -7.02
C THR A 151 9.13 0.25 -6.86
N ILE A 152 10.27 -0.40 -7.11
CA ILE A 152 11.59 0.22 -6.90
C ILE A 152 11.77 1.52 -7.69
N PRO A 153 11.37 1.64 -8.97
CA PRO A 153 11.48 2.92 -9.69
C PRO A 153 10.81 4.11 -8.99
N ALA A 154 9.81 3.85 -8.15
CA ALA A 154 9.07 4.85 -7.38
C ALA A 154 9.63 5.10 -5.97
N ASN A 155 10.76 4.47 -5.62
CA ASN A 155 11.37 4.66 -4.32
C ASN A 155 11.79 6.13 -4.11
N GLN A 156 11.41 6.68 -2.97
CA GLN A 156 11.73 8.04 -2.55
C GLN A 156 12.32 8.14 -1.14
N ALA A 157 12.34 7.05 -0.37
CA ALA A 157 12.97 6.99 0.95
C ALA A 157 13.31 5.54 1.35
N LEU A 158 13.97 5.38 2.49
CA LEU A 158 14.29 4.09 3.11
C LEU A 158 13.81 4.10 4.55
N ASN A 159 12.92 3.20 4.90
CA ASN A 159 12.29 3.13 6.21
C ASN A 159 13.00 2.11 7.10
N ILE A 160 13.32 2.53 8.32
CA ILE A 160 13.96 1.73 9.36
C ILE A 160 13.28 1.94 10.70
N HIS A 161 13.36 0.96 11.60
CA HIS A 161 12.79 1.08 12.94
C HIS A 161 13.75 1.90 13.84
N PRO A 162 13.26 2.90 14.60
CA PRO A 162 14.13 3.72 15.46
C PRO A 162 14.81 2.90 16.57
N GLU A 163 14.11 1.91 17.12
CA GLU A 163 14.57 1.10 18.27
C GLU A 163 15.35 -0.17 17.89
N PHE A 164 15.42 -0.52 16.60
CA PHE A 164 16.25 -1.66 16.19
C PHE A 164 17.71 -1.27 16.05
N LYS A 165 18.58 -2.25 16.28
CA LYS A 165 20.01 -2.12 16.02
C LYS A 165 20.33 -2.53 14.60
N TYR A 166 21.12 -1.70 13.95
CA TYR A 166 21.63 -1.94 12.61
C TYR A 166 23.13 -2.20 12.70
N ALA A 167 23.61 -3.13 11.89
CA ALA A 167 24.99 -3.53 11.78
C ALA A 167 25.59 -3.00 10.47
N LEU A 168 26.83 -2.51 10.56
CA LEU A 168 27.69 -2.27 9.41
C LEU A 168 28.55 -3.52 9.22
N VAL A 169 28.31 -4.26 8.13
CA VAL A 169 28.90 -5.56 7.85
C VAL A 169 29.95 -5.41 6.75
N ASP A 170 31.18 -5.78 7.03
CA ASP A 170 32.25 -5.85 6.03
C ASP A 170 32.21 -7.20 5.31
N THR A 171 31.91 -7.19 4.01
CA THR A 171 31.87 -8.39 3.15
C THR A 171 33.12 -8.51 2.27
N GLY A 172 34.23 -7.89 2.66
CA GLY A 172 35.46 -7.84 1.89
C GLY A 172 35.49 -6.67 0.91
N GLU A 173 34.62 -6.66 -0.10
CA GLU A 173 34.61 -5.63 -1.15
C GLU A 173 33.88 -4.33 -0.75
N ARG A 174 32.87 -4.43 0.10
CA ARG A 174 31.96 -3.32 0.45
C ARG A 174 31.42 -3.49 1.87
N LEU A 175 30.84 -2.43 2.39
CA LEU A 175 30.13 -2.44 3.68
C LEU A 175 28.62 -2.48 3.43
N LEU A 176 27.91 -3.32 4.15
CA LEU A 176 26.44 -3.44 4.07
C LEU A 176 25.80 -3.00 5.38
N VAL A 177 24.78 -2.14 5.29
CA VAL A 177 23.91 -1.81 6.42
C VAL A 177 22.70 -2.74 6.39
N LEU A 178 22.55 -3.53 7.46
CA LEU A 178 21.49 -4.52 7.67
C LEU A 178 21.01 -4.44 9.13
N ALA A 179 19.79 -4.87 9.44
CA ALA A 179 19.42 -5.08 10.84
C ALA A 179 20.31 -6.18 11.46
N GLU A 180 20.79 -5.95 12.68
CA GLU A 180 21.77 -6.81 13.36
C GLU A 180 21.32 -8.29 13.42
N GLU A 181 20.05 -8.51 13.76
CA GLU A 181 19.44 -9.85 13.86
C GLU A 181 19.31 -10.58 12.52
N LEU A 182 19.32 -9.83 11.40
CA LEU A 182 19.14 -10.37 10.06
C LEU A 182 20.44 -10.54 9.28
N VAL A 183 21.60 -10.23 9.88
CA VAL A 183 22.90 -10.32 9.21
C VAL A 183 23.19 -11.74 8.71
N GLU A 184 23.05 -12.75 9.58
CA GLU A 184 23.36 -14.15 9.23
C GLU A 184 22.46 -14.66 8.10
N SER A 185 21.15 -14.40 8.20
CA SER A 185 20.17 -14.84 7.19
C SER A 185 20.40 -14.14 5.84
N CYS A 186 20.76 -12.86 5.86
CA CYS A 186 21.10 -12.10 4.66
C CYS A 186 22.38 -12.62 4.00
N LEU A 187 23.49 -12.76 4.75
CA LEU A 187 24.76 -13.25 4.22
C LEU A 187 24.63 -14.65 3.61
N LYS A 188 23.90 -15.55 4.28
CA LYS A 188 23.58 -16.88 3.75
C LYS A 188 22.80 -16.80 2.43
N ARG A 189 21.78 -15.93 2.36
CA ARG A 189 20.97 -15.71 1.15
C ARG A 189 21.78 -15.12 0.00
N TYR A 190 22.77 -14.27 0.29
CA TYR A 190 23.65 -13.68 -0.70
C TYR A 190 24.83 -14.61 -1.08
N ASN A 191 25.00 -15.72 -0.35
CA ASN A 191 26.17 -16.59 -0.45
C ASN A 191 27.48 -15.81 -0.28
N LEU A 192 27.51 -14.95 0.75
CA LEU A 192 28.66 -14.11 1.12
C LEU A 192 29.10 -14.42 2.55
N GLU A 193 30.37 -14.18 2.82
CA GLU A 193 30.92 -14.11 4.17
C GLU A 193 31.09 -12.64 4.57
N GLY A 194 30.97 -12.35 5.87
CA GLY A 194 31.18 -11.00 6.37
C GLY A 194 31.23 -10.94 7.89
N SER A 195 31.76 -9.83 8.41
CA SER A 195 31.85 -9.57 9.84
C SER A 195 31.25 -8.21 10.19
N VAL A 196 30.57 -8.14 11.34
CA VAL A 196 30.06 -6.88 11.87
C VAL A 196 31.24 -6.06 12.39
N ILE A 197 31.43 -4.86 11.85
CA ILE A 197 32.53 -3.95 12.24
C ILE A 197 32.05 -2.81 13.15
N ALA A 198 30.75 -2.49 13.13
CA ALA A 198 30.12 -1.51 14.00
C ALA A 198 28.61 -1.75 14.07
N THR A 199 27.95 -1.25 15.12
CA THR A 199 26.49 -1.24 15.27
C THR A 199 26.01 0.15 15.66
N ALA A 200 24.79 0.49 15.24
CA ALA A 200 24.15 1.76 15.52
C ALA A 200 22.66 1.55 15.82
N GLN A 201 22.10 2.42 16.65
CA GLN A 201 20.66 2.50 16.85
C GLN A 201 20.00 3.05 15.58
N GLY A 202 18.84 2.52 15.18
CA GLY A 202 18.14 2.98 13.97
C GLY A 202 17.91 4.49 13.93
N SER A 203 17.58 5.09 15.08
CA SER A 203 17.46 6.55 15.22
C SER A 203 18.72 7.34 14.85
N ALA A 204 19.92 6.75 14.95
CA ALA A 204 21.17 7.40 14.55
C ALA A 204 21.35 7.46 13.03
N LEU A 205 20.59 6.66 12.26
CA LEU A 205 20.66 6.61 10.80
C LEU A 205 19.65 7.56 10.13
N GLU A 206 18.80 8.24 10.91
CA GLU A 206 17.78 9.15 10.42
C GLU A 206 18.36 10.25 9.49
N LEU A 207 17.69 10.51 8.38
CA LEU A 207 18.05 11.51 7.35
C LEU A 207 19.43 11.33 6.70
N ILE A 208 20.06 10.16 6.83
CA ILE A 208 21.22 9.81 6.02
C ILE A 208 20.76 9.54 4.59
N ASN A 209 21.39 10.20 3.61
CA ASN A 209 21.05 10.01 2.22
C ASN A 209 21.80 8.82 1.61
N PHE A 210 21.03 7.99 0.91
CA PHE A 210 21.54 6.97 0.00
C PHE A 210 21.15 7.32 -1.44
N ARG A 211 21.80 6.71 -2.42
CA ARG A 211 21.53 6.91 -3.85
C ARG A 211 20.57 5.82 -4.33
N HIS A 212 19.55 6.26 -5.06
CA HIS A 212 18.66 5.34 -5.75
C HIS A 212 19.46 4.50 -6.78
N PRO A 213 19.21 3.18 -6.90
CA PRO A 213 20.04 2.29 -7.72
C PRO A 213 19.92 2.54 -9.23
N PHE A 214 18.82 3.14 -9.70
CA PHE A 214 18.53 3.34 -11.13
C PHE A 214 18.52 4.80 -11.59
N TYR A 215 18.32 5.74 -10.67
CA TYR A 215 18.05 7.14 -10.99
C TYR A 215 18.97 8.03 -10.20
N ASP A 216 19.34 9.19 -10.74
CA ASP A 216 20.11 10.19 -10.01
C ASP A 216 19.20 10.93 -9.03
N ARG A 217 18.81 10.22 -7.96
CA ARG A 217 17.96 10.70 -6.88
C ARG A 217 18.50 10.18 -5.55
N LEU A 218 18.19 10.92 -4.50
CA LEU A 218 18.46 10.48 -3.14
C LEU A 218 17.26 9.69 -2.60
N SER A 219 17.57 8.72 -1.74
CA SER A 219 16.65 7.97 -0.91
C SER A 219 17.08 8.19 0.55
N PRO A 220 16.58 9.24 1.22
CA PRO A 220 16.88 9.48 2.63
C PRO A 220 16.31 8.38 3.51
N VAL A 221 16.97 8.14 4.64
CA VAL A 221 16.44 7.27 5.68
C VAL A 221 15.39 7.99 6.50
N TYR A 222 14.21 7.37 6.64
CA TYR A 222 13.12 7.79 7.51
C TYR A 222 12.87 6.73 8.58
N LEU A 223 12.48 7.19 9.76
CA LEU A 223 12.10 6.31 10.86
C LEU A 223 10.67 5.83 10.64
N ALA A 224 10.39 4.58 10.97
CA ALA A 224 9.09 3.93 10.78
C ALA A 224 8.89 2.77 11.75
N ASP A 225 7.77 2.76 12.46
CA ASP A 225 7.50 1.77 13.52
C ASP A 225 6.91 0.45 12.99
N TYR A 226 6.51 0.42 11.71
CA TYR A 226 5.96 -0.77 11.06
C TYR A 226 7.03 -1.70 10.48
N VAL A 227 8.30 -1.32 10.56
CA VAL A 227 9.41 -2.16 10.10
C VAL A 227 9.58 -3.31 11.07
N GLU A 228 9.63 -4.54 10.56
CA GLU A 228 9.74 -5.77 11.36
C GLU A 228 11.05 -6.54 11.05
N LEU A 229 11.42 -7.45 11.96
CA LEU A 229 12.59 -8.32 11.83
C LEU A 229 12.24 -9.77 11.46
N GLY A 230 10.98 -10.07 11.14
CA GLY A 230 10.54 -11.43 10.81
C GLY A 230 11.10 -11.95 9.47
N ALA A 231 11.36 -11.05 8.52
CA ALA A 231 11.91 -11.38 7.20
C ALA A 231 12.57 -10.16 6.54
N GLY A 232 13.37 -10.40 5.50
CA GLY A 232 14.03 -9.36 4.72
C GLY A 232 15.36 -8.93 5.34
N THR A 233 15.62 -7.62 5.34
CA THR A 233 16.89 -7.01 5.81
C THR A 233 16.71 -6.08 7.01
N GLY A 234 15.46 -5.85 7.45
CA GLY A 234 15.12 -4.82 8.43
C GLY A 234 15.18 -3.39 7.87
N VAL A 235 15.27 -3.24 6.54
CA VAL A 235 15.19 -1.97 5.82
C VAL A 235 14.12 -2.10 4.75
N VAL A 236 13.11 -1.23 4.80
CA VAL A 236 12.00 -1.22 3.86
C VAL A 236 12.19 -0.06 2.90
N HIS A 237 12.20 -0.34 1.60
CA HIS A 237 12.23 0.74 0.61
C HIS A 237 10.85 1.41 0.57
N SER A 238 10.81 2.75 0.50
CA SER A 238 9.55 3.52 0.57
C SER A 238 9.11 4.07 -0.78
N SER A 239 7.93 3.67 -1.22
CA SER A 239 7.30 4.11 -2.47
C SER A 239 5.91 4.70 -2.19
N PRO A 240 5.82 5.99 -1.82
CA PRO A 240 4.60 6.60 -1.26
C PRO A 240 3.39 6.63 -2.21
N ALA A 241 3.59 6.42 -3.51
CA ALA A 241 2.47 6.26 -4.46
C ALA A 241 1.77 4.89 -4.37
N TYR A 242 2.43 3.87 -3.82
CA TYR A 242 2.02 2.47 -3.92
C TYR A 242 1.91 1.74 -2.56
N GLY A 243 2.18 2.43 -1.45
CA GLY A 243 2.06 1.89 -0.09
C GLY A 243 1.48 2.92 0.87
N GLU A 244 0.49 2.53 1.68
CA GLU A 244 -0.16 3.44 2.64
C GLU A 244 0.80 3.89 3.75
N ASP A 245 1.54 2.95 4.36
CA ASP A 245 2.50 3.28 5.43
C ASP A 245 3.67 4.14 4.91
N ASP A 246 4.10 3.89 3.67
CA ASP A 246 5.09 4.71 2.96
C ASP A 246 4.58 6.14 2.75
N PHE A 247 3.34 6.27 2.29
CA PHE A 247 2.68 7.56 2.11
C PHE A 247 2.64 8.34 3.42
N VAL A 248 2.14 7.71 4.50
CA VAL A 248 2.01 8.34 5.82
C VAL A 248 3.39 8.77 6.35
N THR A 249 4.40 7.90 6.22
CA THR A 249 5.77 8.21 6.67
C THR A 249 6.35 9.37 5.87
N CYS A 250 6.25 9.35 4.54
CA CYS A 250 6.73 10.45 3.70
C CYS A 250 5.99 11.77 4.00
N LYS A 251 4.68 11.73 4.26
CA LYS A 251 3.90 12.91 4.70
C LYS A 251 4.41 13.46 6.03
N ARG A 252 4.71 12.59 7.00
CA ARG A 252 5.27 13.00 8.29
C ARG A 252 6.61 13.72 8.14
N TYR A 253 7.43 13.31 7.18
CA TYR A 253 8.69 13.98 6.81
C TYR A 253 8.52 15.21 5.91
N GLY A 254 7.28 15.65 5.66
CA GLY A 254 6.98 16.91 4.97
C GLY A 254 6.79 16.80 3.45
N MET A 255 6.78 15.59 2.88
CA MET A 255 6.55 15.41 1.44
C MET A 255 5.15 15.87 1.04
N VAL A 256 5.02 16.79 0.08
CA VAL A 256 3.71 17.22 -0.42
C VAL A 256 3.20 16.30 -1.52
N ASN A 257 1.96 16.48 -1.96
CA ASN A 257 1.38 15.61 -2.98
C ASN A 257 2.11 15.71 -4.32
N ASP A 258 2.56 16.91 -4.67
CA ASP A 258 3.26 17.18 -5.94
C ASP A 258 4.67 16.56 -5.98
N ASP A 259 5.22 16.18 -4.82
CA ASP A 259 6.52 15.52 -4.71
C ASP A 259 6.43 13.99 -4.92
N ILE A 260 5.23 13.40 -4.82
CA ILE A 260 5.04 11.95 -4.90
C ILE A 260 5.12 11.49 -6.35
N LEU A 261 6.06 10.59 -6.63
CA LEU A 261 6.33 10.11 -7.98
C LEU A 261 5.50 8.86 -8.30
N THR A 262 4.88 8.86 -9.49
CA THR A 262 4.11 7.72 -10.03
C THR A 262 4.71 7.24 -11.36
N PRO A 263 5.94 6.69 -11.38
CA PRO A 263 6.62 6.29 -12.62
C PRO A 263 6.18 4.93 -13.19
N VAL A 264 5.28 4.23 -12.49
CA VAL A 264 4.73 2.92 -12.87
C VAL A 264 3.27 3.06 -13.25
#